data_AF-A0A0Q4NH57-F1
#
_entry.id   AF-A0A0Q4NH57-F1
#
_cell.length_a   1.000
_cell.length_b   1.000
_cell.length_c   1.000
_cell.angle_alpha   90.00
_cell.angle_beta   90.00
_cell.angle_gamma   90.00
#
_symmetry.space_group_name_H-M   'P 1'
#
loop_
_entity.id
_entity.type
_entity.pdbx_description
1 polymer ?
#
loop_
_entity_poly.entity_id
_entity_poly.type
_entity_poly.pdbx_seq_one_letter_code
_entity_poly.pdbx_strand_id
1 'polypeptide(L)'
;MARDNNPLEGKTPEETLLLNLGHEILNFRSDFPKNSLKHTFVLSPYGSSMFGLMPSNGQVYLGIPKRFYEKFKSAKWLYAARVTGQSGLFLVMQIGSGESAHPIGLRIFVRLMRLDALGDEIKMLRAVPMDKKGITRENDLLQGFNLKLMQVSRYVWEFSENDDF
;
A
#
# COMPACT_ATOMS: atom_id res chain seq x y z
N MET A 1 2.42 -17.32 23.98
CA MET A 1 1.91 -18.39 23.09
C MET A 1 2.36 -18.05 21.67
N ALA A 2 3.31 -18.79 21.11
CA ALA A 2 3.69 -18.64 19.72
C ALA A 2 2.54 -19.17 18.87
N ARG A 3 1.82 -18.30 18.17
CA ARG A 3 0.84 -18.72 17.17
C ARG A 3 1.62 -19.43 16.06
N ASP A 4 1.24 -20.66 15.74
CA ASP A 4 1.61 -21.30 14.49
C ASP A 4 1.22 -20.34 13.36
N ASN A 5 2.23 -19.74 12.74
CA ASN A 5 2.08 -18.67 11.75
C ASN A 5 1.69 -19.26 10.39
N ASN A 6 0.57 -19.96 10.32
CA ASN A 6 -0.06 -20.22 9.03
C ASN A 6 -0.67 -18.90 8.55
N PRO A 7 -0.32 -18.42 7.35
CA PRO A 7 -0.92 -17.22 6.80
C PRO A 7 -2.43 -17.43 6.65
N LEU A 8 -3.22 -16.43 7.04
CA LEU A 8 -4.66 -16.46 6.81
C LEU A 8 -4.92 -16.42 5.30
N GLU A 9 -5.77 -17.29 4.77
CA GLU A 9 -6.14 -17.32 3.36
C GLU A 9 -7.59 -16.88 3.19
N GLY A 10 -7.80 -15.83 2.39
CA GLY A 10 -9.11 -15.32 2.01
C GLY A 10 -9.57 -15.89 0.67
N LYS A 11 -10.74 -15.47 0.19
CA LYS A 11 -11.29 -15.91 -1.11
C LYS A 11 -10.57 -15.28 -2.30
N THR A 12 -9.93 -14.13 -2.08
CA THR A 12 -9.18 -13.39 -3.10
C THR A 12 -7.78 -13.04 -2.62
N PRO A 13 -6.80 -12.79 -3.52
CA PRO A 13 -5.47 -12.32 -3.13
C PRO A 13 -5.49 -11.03 -2.31
N GLU A 14 -6.38 -10.10 -2.64
CA GLU A 14 -6.55 -8.83 -1.95
C GLU A 14 -7.08 -9.03 -0.53
N GLU A 15 -8.12 -9.85 -0.38
CA GLU A 15 -8.66 -10.22 0.93
C GLU A 15 -7.60 -10.92 1.78
N THR A 16 -6.86 -11.84 1.17
CA THR A 16 -5.74 -12.53 1.82
C THR A 16 -4.70 -11.52 2.31
N LEU A 17 -4.31 -10.55 1.48
CA LEU A 17 -3.37 -9.50 1.88
C LEU A 17 -3.91 -8.69 3.07
N LEU A 18 -5.17 -8.25 3.02
CA LEU A 18 -5.79 -7.47 4.11
C LEU A 18 -5.92 -8.28 5.39
N LEU A 19 -6.32 -9.55 5.34
CA LEU A 19 -6.40 -10.42 6.52
C LEU A 19 -5.03 -10.57 7.19
N ASN A 20 -3.99 -10.77 6.39
CA ASN A 20 -2.62 -10.91 6.91
C ASN A 20 -2.04 -9.59 7.43
N LEU A 21 -2.51 -8.44 6.95
CA LEU A 21 -2.14 -7.11 7.45
C LEU A 21 -3.11 -6.57 8.53
N GLY A 22 -4.24 -7.23 8.77
CA GLY A 22 -5.35 -6.67 9.55
C GLY A 22 -4.97 -6.28 10.98
N HIS A 23 -4.05 -7.04 11.60
CA HIS A 23 -3.51 -6.72 12.92
C HIS A 23 -2.65 -5.45 12.96
N GLU A 24 -2.13 -5.00 11.83
CA GLU A 24 -1.33 -3.77 11.68
C GLU A 24 -2.17 -2.57 11.24
N ILE A 25 -3.42 -2.75 10.83
CA ILE A 25 -4.25 -1.67 10.29
C ILE A 25 -5.05 -0.99 11.40
N LEU A 26 -4.85 0.31 11.58
CA LEU A 26 -5.49 1.13 12.61
C LEU A 26 -7.01 1.28 12.42
N ASN A 27 -7.51 1.16 11.19
CA ASN A 27 -8.93 1.33 10.88
C ASN A 27 -9.75 0.03 11.05
N PHE A 28 -9.13 -1.05 11.55
CA PHE A 28 -9.81 -2.27 11.96
C PHE A 28 -10.00 -2.38 13.48
N ARG A 29 -9.78 -1.29 14.24
CA ARG A 29 -10.06 -1.27 15.67
C ARG A 29 -11.56 -1.47 15.94
N SER A 30 -11.87 -2.11 17.05
CA SER A 30 -13.25 -2.51 17.42
C SER A 30 -14.22 -1.35 17.65
N ASP A 31 -13.70 -0.14 17.87
CA ASP A 31 -14.45 1.10 18.03
C ASP A 31 -14.67 1.86 16.71
N PHE A 32 -14.18 1.34 15.58
CA PHE A 32 -14.32 2.00 14.29
C PHE A 32 -15.78 1.90 13.78
N PRO A 33 -16.42 3.02 13.41
CA PRO A 33 -17.80 3.01 12.94
C PRO A 33 -17.89 2.24 11.62
N LYS A 34 -18.50 1.05 11.68
CA LYS A 34 -18.73 0.13 10.54
C LYS A 34 -19.45 0.79 9.36
N ASN A 35 -20.08 1.93 9.57
CA ASN A 35 -20.99 2.59 8.63
C ASN A 35 -20.30 3.72 7.83
N SER A 36 -19.03 4.05 8.13
CA SER A 36 -18.30 5.18 7.53
C SER A 36 -17.19 4.76 6.55
N LEU A 37 -17.17 3.49 6.12
CA LEU A 37 -16.06 2.91 5.37
C LEU A 37 -16.04 3.37 3.90
N LYS A 38 -15.60 4.60 3.65
CA LYS A 38 -14.91 4.95 2.39
C LYS A 38 -13.46 4.47 2.55
N HIS A 39 -13.26 3.18 2.23
CA HIS A 39 -12.19 2.29 2.69
C HIS A 39 -10.74 2.76 2.43
N THR A 40 -10.22 3.69 3.23
CA THR A 40 -8.77 3.84 3.43
C THR A 40 -8.36 3.13 4.71
N PHE A 41 -7.32 2.33 4.66
CA PHE A 41 -6.74 1.56 5.76
C PHE A 41 -5.36 2.13 6.08
N VAL A 42 -5.12 2.49 7.34
CA VAL A 42 -3.83 3.07 7.75
C VAL A 42 -3.00 2.03 8.47
N LEU A 43 -1.82 1.70 7.94
CA LEU A 43 -0.89 0.85 8.67
C LEU A 43 -0.32 1.58 9.87
N SER A 44 -0.11 0.83 10.96
CA SER A 44 0.62 1.29 12.13
C SER A 44 2.02 1.81 11.74
N PRO A 45 2.64 2.68 12.53
CA PRO A 45 4.03 3.10 12.29
C PRO A 45 5.00 1.91 12.20
N TYR A 46 4.79 0.89 13.04
CA TYR A 46 5.58 -0.33 13.02
C TYR A 46 5.36 -1.11 11.71
N GLY A 47 4.11 -1.34 11.34
CA GLY A 47 3.76 -2.04 10.10
C GLY A 47 4.28 -1.31 8.86
N SER A 48 4.22 0.01 8.86
CA SER A 48 4.75 0.87 7.79
C SER A 48 6.26 0.76 7.66
N SER A 49 6.99 0.65 8.78
CA SER A 49 8.46 0.52 8.77
C SER A 49 8.97 -0.79 8.14
N MET A 50 8.10 -1.78 7.97
CA MET A 50 8.43 -3.01 7.24
C MET A 50 8.52 -2.80 5.73
N PHE A 51 8.02 -1.68 5.21
CA PHE A 51 8.12 -1.32 3.80
C PHE A 51 9.32 -0.40 3.57
N GLY A 52 10.05 -0.65 2.50
CA GLY A 52 11.18 0.17 2.07
C GLY A 52 10.79 1.10 0.93
N LEU A 53 11.31 2.32 0.92
CA LEU A 53 11.27 3.18 -0.26
C LEU A 53 12.69 3.65 -0.57
N MET A 54 13.19 3.26 -1.74
CA MET A 54 14.58 3.50 -2.14
C MET A 54 14.66 3.99 -3.59
N PRO A 55 15.13 5.22 -3.84
CA PRO A 55 15.52 5.65 -5.18
C PRO A 55 16.88 5.02 -5.55
N SER A 56 16.98 4.41 -6.72
CA SER A 56 18.23 3.85 -7.26
C SER A 56 18.16 3.73 -8.79
N ASN A 57 19.24 4.08 -9.49
CA ASN A 57 19.38 3.96 -10.95
C ASN A 57 18.24 4.60 -11.75
N GLY A 58 17.76 5.78 -11.32
CA GLY A 58 16.65 6.49 -11.99
C GLY A 58 15.27 5.86 -11.79
N GLN A 59 15.17 4.83 -10.93
CA GLN A 59 13.92 4.17 -10.57
C GLN A 59 13.70 4.25 -9.06
N VAL A 60 12.43 4.20 -8.63
CA VAL A 60 12.08 4.15 -7.22
C VAL A 60 11.52 2.78 -6.89
N TYR A 61 12.12 2.13 -5.90
CA TYR A 61 11.75 0.81 -5.46
C TYR A 61 10.90 0.87 -4.20
N LEU A 62 9.76 0.19 -4.23
CA LEU A 62 8.93 -0.09 -3.07
C LEU A 62 9.26 -1.51 -2.58
N GLY A 63 10.06 -1.60 -1.52
CA GLY A 63 10.40 -2.86 -0.88
C GLY A 63 9.23 -3.39 -0.06
N ILE A 64 8.77 -4.60 -0.37
CA ILE A 64 7.65 -5.28 0.29
C ILE A 64 8.19 -6.49 1.04
N PRO A 65 7.83 -6.71 2.31
CA PRO A 65 8.23 -7.90 3.04
C PRO A 65 7.94 -9.18 2.25
N LYS A 66 8.96 -10.05 2.10
CA LYS A 66 8.86 -11.30 1.32
C LYS A 66 7.64 -12.15 1.69
N ARG A 67 7.24 -12.15 2.97
CA ARG A 67 6.04 -12.86 3.46
C ARG A 67 4.73 -12.43 2.81
N PHE A 68 4.65 -11.19 2.34
CA PHE A 68 3.47 -10.62 1.70
C PHE A 68 3.62 -10.46 0.20
N TYR A 69 4.85 -10.56 -0.32
CA TYR A 69 5.17 -10.19 -1.70
C TYR A 69 4.29 -10.89 -2.74
N GLU A 70 4.11 -12.21 -2.65
CA GLU A 70 3.27 -12.93 -3.64
C GLU A 70 1.80 -12.52 -3.60
N LYS A 71 1.25 -12.27 -2.40
CA LYS A 71 -0.13 -11.78 -2.22
C LYS A 71 -0.26 -10.37 -2.77
N PHE A 72 0.76 -9.56 -2.51
CA PHE A 72 0.83 -8.19 -2.98
C PHE A 72 0.97 -8.16 -4.51
N LYS A 73 1.79 -9.02 -5.12
CA LYS A 73 1.97 -9.11 -6.57
C LYS A 73 0.69 -9.55 -7.31
N SER A 74 -0.09 -10.42 -6.70
CA SER A 74 -1.34 -10.97 -7.28
C SER A 74 -2.57 -10.10 -7.02
N ALA A 75 -2.49 -9.12 -6.13
CA ALA A 75 -3.56 -8.16 -5.88
C ALA A 75 -3.76 -7.19 -7.06
N LYS A 76 -5.02 -6.81 -7.30
CA LYS A 76 -5.40 -5.83 -8.33
C LYS A 76 -5.13 -4.38 -7.92
N TRP A 77 -3.88 -3.96 -8.07
CA TRP A 77 -3.48 -2.56 -7.86
C TRP A 77 -3.98 -1.65 -8.98
N LEU A 78 -4.54 -0.52 -8.60
CA LEU A 78 -4.92 0.56 -9.51
C LEU A 78 -3.76 1.55 -9.67
N TYR A 79 -3.23 2.05 -8.55
CA TYR A 79 -2.10 2.98 -8.51
C TYR A 79 -1.56 3.13 -7.08
N ALA A 80 -0.36 3.69 -6.95
CA ALA A 80 0.13 4.30 -5.72
C ALA A 80 -0.06 5.82 -5.82
N ALA A 81 -0.40 6.49 -4.74
CA ALA A 81 -0.60 7.93 -4.70
C ALA A 81 0.24 8.58 -3.60
N ARG A 82 0.94 9.64 -3.97
CA ARG A 82 1.55 10.62 -3.07
C ARG A 82 0.63 11.84 -3.04
N VAL A 83 0.24 12.26 -1.84
CA VAL A 83 -0.43 13.55 -1.65
C VAL A 83 0.61 14.59 -1.26
N THR A 84 0.66 15.69 -2.01
CA THR A 84 1.58 16.79 -1.71
C THR A 84 1.36 17.30 -0.28
N GLY A 85 2.45 17.47 0.47
CA GLY A 85 2.40 17.95 1.86
C GLY A 85 1.98 16.91 2.89
N GLN A 86 1.65 15.67 2.49
CA GLN A 86 1.30 14.61 3.44
C GLN A 86 2.38 13.54 3.54
N SER A 87 2.59 13.04 4.76
CA SER A 87 3.40 11.85 4.99
C SER A 87 2.65 10.59 4.55
N GLY A 88 3.37 9.69 3.89
CA GLY A 88 2.86 8.39 3.47
C GLY A 88 2.53 8.26 2.00
N LEU A 89 2.57 7.00 1.57
CA LEU A 89 2.21 6.55 0.24
C LEU A 89 0.92 5.74 0.37
N PHE A 90 -0.09 6.08 -0.43
CA PHE A 90 -1.36 5.38 -0.41
C PHE A 90 -1.38 4.43 -1.59
N LEU A 91 -1.49 3.15 -1.30
CA LEU A 91 -1.55 2.11 -2.30
C LEU A 91 -3.01 1.77 -2.53
N VAL A 92 -3.45 1.91 -3.77
CA VAL A 92 -4.86 1.84 -4.13
C VAL A 92 -5.07 0.56 -4.90
N MET A 93 -5.94 -0.29 -4.39
CA MET A 93 -6.29 -1.56 -5.03
C MET A 93 -7.81 -1.69 -5.14
N GLN A 94 -8.26 -2.51 -6.07
CA GLN A 94 -9.67 -2.86 -6.19
C GLN A 94 -9.93 -4.17 -5.47
N ILE A 95 -10.94 -4.19 -4.61
CA ILE A 95 -11.43 -5.42 -3.98
C ILE A 95 -12.85 -5.74 -4.47
N GLY A 96 -13.26 -7.00 -4.30
CA GLY A 96 -14.55 -7.48 -4.79
C GLY A 96 -14.52 -7.85 -6.28
N SER A 97 -15.69 -8.29 -6.78
CA SER A 97 -15.88 -8.73 -8.16
C SER A 97 -17.23 -8.27 -8.72
N GLY A 98 -17.30 -8.07 -10.03
CA GLY A 98 -18.50 -7.60 -10.71
C GLY A 98 -18.99 -6.27 -10.15
N GLU A 99 -20.28 -6.18 -9.85
CA GLU A 99 -20.94 -4.98 -9.31
C GLU A 99 -20.50 -4.62 -7.88
N SER A 100 -19.92 -5.57 -7.15
CA SER A 100 -19.39 -5.33 -5.79
C SER A 100 -17.96 -4.79 -5.79
N ALA A 101 -17.34 -4.63 -6.96
CA ALA A 101 -15.97 -4.17 -7.08
C ALA A 101 -15.84 -2.69 -6.66
N HIS A 102 -14.95 -2.40 -5.71
CA HIS A 102 -14.73 -1.04 -5.24
C HIS A 102 -13.26 -0.80 -4.86
N PRO A 103 -12.75 0.44 -5.01
CA PRO A 103 -11.40 0.77 -4.63
C PRO A 103 -11.25 0.91 -3.13
N ILE A 104 -10.09 0.51 -2.62
CA ILE A 104 -9.63 0.76 -1.26
C ILE A 104 -8.22 1.35 -1.28
N GLY A 105 -7.87 2.14 -0.26
CA GLY A 105 -6.53 2.65 -0.04
C GLY A 105 -5.84 1.95 1.13
N LEU A 106 -4.55 1.65 1.00
CA LEU A 106 -3.67 1.26 2.09
C LEU A 106 -2.59 2.33 2.26
N ARG A 107 -2.65 3.13 3.33
CA ARG A 107 -1.65 4.14 3.65
C ARG A 107 -0.47 3.50 4.38
N ILE A 108 0.69 3.52 3.74
CA ILE A 108 1.98 3.22 4.37
C ILE A 108 2.60 4.55 4.80
N PHE A 109 3.00 4.67 6.07
CA PHE A 109 3.71 5.85 6.53
C PHE A 109 5.14 5.93 5.95
N VAL A 110 5.42 7.04 5.27
CA VAL A 110 6.74 7.41 4.77
C VAL A 110 6.94 8.87 5.10
N ARG A 111 8.12 9.23 5.62
CA ARG A 111 8.41 10.62 6.00
C ARG A 111 8.26 11.55 4.79
N LEU A 112 7.61 12.69 5.01
CA LEU A 112 7.34 13.69 3.97
C LEU A 112 8.60 14.06 3.18
N MET A 113 9.72 14.36 3.86
CA MET A 113 11.00 14.67 3.21
C MET A 113 11.49 13.58 2.23
N ARG A 114 11.22 12.29 2.50
CA ARG A 114 11.61 11.21 1.58
C ARG A 114 10.69 11.13 0.37
N LEU A 115 9.41 11.45 0.53
CA LEU A 115 8.46 11.52 -0.56
C LEU A 115 8.72 12.75 -1.44
N ASP A 116 9.07 13.87 -0.83
CA ASP A 116 9.44 15.09 -1.55
C ASP A 116 10.71 14.93 -2.37
N ALA A 117 11.67 14.15 -1.85
CA ALA A 117 12.89 13.80 -2.59
C ALA A 117 12.67 12.90 -3.80
N LEU A 118 11.47 12.32 -4.02
CA LEU A 118 11.18 11.56 -5.24
C LEU A 118 11.12 12.45 -6.48
N GLY A 119 10.79 13.73 -6.33
CA GLY A 119 10.56 14.62 -7.47
C GLY A 119 9.23 14.37 -8.18
N ASP A 120 8.78 15.35 -8.97
CA ASP A 120 7.51 15.31 -9.69
C ASP A 120 7.59 14.48 -10.99
N GLU A 121 8.80 14.22 -11.47
CA GLU A 121 9.12 13.46 -12.67
C GLU A 121 8.89 11.95 -12.50
N ILE A 122 8.93 11.42 -11.27
CA ILE A 122 8.70 10.00 -11.02
C ILE A 122 7.22 9.68 -11.16
N LYS A 123 6.88 8.86 -12.15
CA LYS A 123 5.51 8.39 -12.42
C LYS A 123 5.29 6.91 -12.16
N MET A 124 6.33 6.18 -11.76
CA MET A 124 6.28 4.73 -11.55
C MET A 124 7.12 4.32 -10.33
N LEU A 125 6.61 3.37 -9.56
CA LEU A 125 7.34 2.64 -8.53
C LEU A 125 7.53 1.20 -8.97
N ARG A 126 8.68 0.60 -8.69
CA ARG A 126 8.88 -0.84 -8.86
C ARG A 126 8.77 -1.52 -7.51
N ALA A 127 7.69 -2.27 -7.33
CA ALA A 127 7.46 -3.09 -6.16
C ALA A 127 8.34 -4.35 -6.21
N VAL A 128 9.15 -4.58 -5.18
CA VAL A 128 10.16 -5.65 -5.14
C VAL A 128 10.11 -6.39 -3.79
N PRO A 129 10.45 -7.68 -3.74
CA PRO A 129 10.51 -8.41 -2.49
C PRO A 129 11.72 -7.95 -1.66
N MET A 130 11.51 -7.87 -0.35
CA MET A 130 12.51 -7.45 0.62
C MET A 130 12.63 -8.50 1.72
N ASP A 131 13.85 -8.84 2.10
CA ASP A 131 14.09 -9.78 3.19
C ASP A 131 13.90 -9.13 4.57
N LYS A 132 14.06 -9.92 5.64
CA LYS A 132 13.89 -9.44 7.02
C LYS A 132 14.90 -8.37 7.44
N LYS A 133 16.01 -8.21 6.69
CA LYS A 133 17.03 -7.19 6.94
C LYS A 133 16.75 -5.89 6.19
N GLY A 134 15.66 -5.83 5.42
CA GLY A 134 15.37 -4.66 4.59
C GLY A 134 16.14 -4.66 3.27
N ILE A 135 16.74 -5.79 2.87
CA ILE A 135 17.62 -5.88 1.70
C ILE A 135 16.84 -6.51 0.54
N THR A 136 16.98 -5.90 -0.64
CA THR A 136 16.51 -6.45 -1.93
C THR A 136 17.73 -7.01 -2.66
N ARG A 137 17.72 -8.28 -3.07
CA ARG A 137 18.83 -8.85 -3.86
C ARG A 137 18.66 -8.50 -5.34
N GLU A 138 19.73 -8.51 -6.13
CA GLU A 138 19.63 -8.21 -7.57
C GLU A 138 18.62 -9.12 -8.31
N ASN A 139 18.61 -10.42 -8.00
CA ASN A 139 17.63 -11.34 -8.58
C ASN A 139 16.18 -11.01 -8.17
N ASP A 140 15.98 -10.40 -7.00
CA ASP A 140 14.66 -9.98 -6.51
C ASP A 140 14.15 -8.74 -7.28
N LEU A 141 15.06 -7.88 -7.78
CA LEU A 141 14.70 -6.75 -8.64
C LEU A 141 14.04 -7.20 -9.94
N LEU A 142 14.51 -8.32 -10.51
CA LEU A 142 13.97 -8.91 -11.74
C LEU A 142 12.55 -9.44 -11.55
N GLN A 143 12.21 -9.90 -10.34
CA GLN A 143 10.87 -10.41 -10.00
C GLN A 143 9.86 -9.31 -9.68
N GLY A 144 10.33 -8.05 -9.62
CA GLY A 144 9.53 -6.86 -9.35
C GLY A 144 8.41 -6.61 -10.36
N PHE A 145 7.38 -5.88 -9.91
CA PHE A 145 6.30 -5.41 -10.78
C PHE A 145 6.12 -3.90 -10.65
N ASN A 146 5.55 -3.28 -11.68
CA ASN A 146 5.44 -1.83 -11.76
C ASN A 146 4.08 -1.36 -11.20
N LEU A 147 4.12 -0.31 -10.38
CA LEU A 147 2.98 0.42 -9.86
C LEU A 147 3.01 1.85 -10.38
N LYS A 148 1.91 2.31 -10.98
CA LYS A 148 1.78 3.71 -11.38
C LYS A 148 1.80 4.61 -10.15
N LEU A 149 2.65 5.62 -10.14
CA LEU A 149 2.68 6.66 -9.10
C LEU A 149 1.90 7.88 -9.59
N MET A 150 0.79 8.16 -8.91
CA MET A 150 0.05 9.40 -9.04
C MET A 150 0.53 10.39 -8.01
N GLN A 151 0.79 11.62 -8.45
CA GLN A 151 1.10 12.74 -7.57
C GLN A 151 -0.11 13.65 -7.60
N VAL A 152 -0.78 13.79 -6.45
CA VAL A 152 -2.06 14.49 -6.34
C VAL A 152 -1.98 15.54 -5.25
N SER A 153 -2.73 16.62 -5.39
CA SER A 153 -2.86 17.63 -4.33
C SER A 153 -3.85 17.21 -3.24
N ARG A 154 -4.83 16.37 -3.59
CA ARG A 154 -5.89 15.85 -2.72
C ARG A 154 -6.43 14.51 -3.23
N TYR A 155 -7.07 13.72 -2.37
CA TYR A 155 -7.70 12.46 -2.78
C TYR A 155 -9.10 12.66 -3.38
N VAL A 156 -9.42 11.87 -4.40
CA VAL A 156 -10.72 11.89 -5.09
C VAL A 156 -11.84 11.23 -4.24
N TRP A 157 -11.56 10.40 -3.25
CA TRP A 157 -12.61 9.84 -2.37
C TRP A 157 -13.01 10.75 -1.20
N GLU A 158 -12.32 11.88 -1.03
CA GLU A 158 -12.67 12.91 -0.05
C GLU A 158 -13.72 13.89 -0.59
N PHE A 159 -14.19 13.75 -1.84
CA PHE A 159 -15.35 14.49 -2.31
C PHE A 159 -16.56 14.17 -1.41
N SER A 160 -16.97 15.18 -0.64
CA SER A 160 -18.36 15.28 -0.22
C SER A 160 -19.16 15.73 -1.43
N GLU A 161 -20.42 15.30 -1.55
CA GLU A 161 -21.32 15.75 -2.63
C GLU A 161 -21.54 17.28 -2.67
N ASN A 162 -20.90 18.04 -1.76
CA ASN A 162 -21.00 19.49 -1.61
C ASN A 162 -19.73 20.24 -2.00
N ASP A 163 -18.68 19.58 -2.50
CA ASP A 163 -17.48 20.27 -2.96
C ASP A 163 -17.65 20.71 -4.42
N ASP A 164 -18.41 21.80 -4.59
CA ASP A 164 -18.61 22.49 -5.87
C ASP A 164 -17.28 23.07 -6.41
N PHE A 165 -17.17 23.01 -7.74
CA PHE A 165 -16.03 23.45 -8.55
C PHE A 165 -15.80 24.96 -8.55
#